data_AF-A0A151T7Q3-F1
#
_entry.id   AF-A0A151T7Q3-F1
#
_cell.length_a   1.000
_cell.length_b   1.000
_cell.length_c   1.000
_cell.angle_alpha   90.00
_cell.angle_beta   90.00
_cell.angle_gamma   90.00
#
_symmetry.space_group_name_H-M   'P 1'
#
loop_
_entity.id
_entity.type
_entity.pdbx_description
1 polymer ?
#
loop_
_entity_poly.entity_id
_entity_poly.type
_entity_poly.pdbx_seq_one_letter_code
_entity_poly.pdbx_strand_id
1 'polypeptide(L)'
;MFCNALRPQTKMLLDASAGGSMMIKDSEEEITIIDVLAASDYQAHHDRSQPTKRGILELDTQNAILAQNKLLSQQMEELKK
;
A
#
# COMPACT_ATOMS: atom_id res chain seq x y z
N MET A 1 -28.62 9.05 -4.71
CA MET A 1 -27.92 7.97 -3.97
C MET A 1 -26.44 8.28 -3.95
N PHE A 2 -25.90 8.58 -2.76
CA PHE A 2 -24.48 8.86 -2.54
C PHE A 2 -23.58 7.71 -3.03
N CYS A 3 -24.01 6.47 -2.84
CA CYS A 3 -23.24 5.26 -3.17
C CYS A 3 -22.98 5.04 -4.68
N ASN A 4 -23.78 5.65 -5.56
CA ASN A 4 -23.66 5.43 -7.01
C ASN A 4 -22.49 6.20 -7.63
N ALA A 5 -21.97 7.22 -6.95
CA ALA A 5 -20.83 8.02 -7.40
C ALA A 5 -19.50 7.57 -6.77
N LEU A 6 -19.52 6.56 -5.90
CA LEU A 6 -18.33 6.07 -5.21
C LEU A 6 -17.46 5.25 -6.16
N ARG A 7 -16.14 5.37 -5.98
CA ARG A 7 -15.17 4.51 -6.66
C ARG A 7 -15.41 3.04 -6.25
N PRO A 8 -15.14 2.04 -7.12
CA PRO A 8 -15.42 0.64 -6.80
C PRO A 8 -14.80 0.16 -5.49
N GLN A 9 -13.57 0.58 -5.18
CA GLN A 9 -12.89 0.25 -3.93
C GLN A 9 -13.60 0.84 -2.70
N THR A 10 -13.99 2.11 -2.77
CA THR A 10 -14.74 2.78 -1.70
C THR A 10 -16.12 2.14 -1.51
N LYS A 11 -16.75 1.71 -2.61
CA LYS A 11 -18.02 1.00 -2.57
C LYS A 11 -17.90 -0.37 -1.89
N MET A 12 -16.88 -1.16 -2.25
CA MET A 12 -16.61 -2.45 -1.60
C MET A 12 -16.37 -2.30 -0.10
N LEU A 13 -15.62 -1.28 0.30
CA LEU A 13 -15.35 -1.04 1.71
C LEU A 13 -16.61 -0.61 2.46
N LEU A 14 -17.44 0.25 1.84
CA LEU A 14 -18.72 0.66 2.40
C LEU A 14 -19.66 -0.53 2.60
N ASP A 15 -19.78 -1.41 1.61
CA ASP A 15 -20.61 -2.61 1.70
C ASP A 15 -20.11 -3.55 2.81
N ALA A 16 -18.78 -3.66 3.01
CA ALA A 16 -18.20 -4.44 4.10
C ALA A 16 -18.45 -3.83 5.49
N SER A 17 -18.30 -2.50 5.62
CA SER A 17 -18.54 -1.76 6.87
C SER A 17 -20.02 -1.72 7.25
N ALA A 18 -20.92 -1.65 6.28
CA ALA A 18 -22.37 -1.68 6.49
C ALA A 18 -22.94 -3.10 6.65
N GLY A 19 -22.12 -4.15 6.48
CA GLY A 19 -22.58 -5.54 6.46
C GLY A 19 -23.52 -5.88 5.29
N GLY A 20 -23.53 -5.07 4.24
CA GLY A 20 -24.47 -5.13 3.12
C GLY A 20 -24.76 -3.76 2.51
N SER A 21 -25.89 -3.64 1.79
CA SER A 21 -26.33 -2.35 1.22
C SER A 21 -26.77 -1.40 2.33
N MET A 22 -26.20 -0.19 2.35
CA MET A 22 -26.57 0.92 3.25
C MET A 22 -28.01 1.42 2.97
N MET A 23 -29.02 0.62 3.30
CA MET A 23 -30.42 1.05 3.45
C MET A 23 -30.71 1.34 4.93
N ILE A 24 -29.76 1.98 5.61
CA ILE A 24 -29.89 2.23 7.04
C ILE A 24 -30.71 3.50 7.25
N LYS A 25 -31.85 3.34 7.92
CA LYS A 25 -32.83 4.38 8.21
C LYS A 25 -32.43 5.24 9.42
N ASP A 26 -31.36 4.88 10.13
CA ASP A 26 -30.93 5.49 11.38
C ASP A 26 -29.58 6.23 11.21
N SER A 27 -29.61 7.53 11.49
CA SER A 27 -28.49 8.45 11.26
C SER A 27 -27.22 8.12 12.06
N GLU A 28 -27.34 7.45 13.21
CA GLU A 28 -26.19 7.10 14.06
C GLU A 28 -25.36 5.95 13.48
N GLU A 29 -26.02 4.99 12.82
CA GLU A 29 -25.34 3.88 12.15
C GLU A 29 -24.60 4.38 10.90
N GLU A 30 -25.14 5.37 10.19
CA GLU A 30 -24.46 6.00 9.04
C GLU A 30 -23.14 6.67 9.47
N ILE A 31 -23.13 7.39 10.60
CA ILE A 31 -21.92 8.02 11.17
C ILE A 31 -20.88 6.96 11.51
N THR A 32 -21.30 5.89 12.18
CA THR A 32 -20.41 4.80 12.59
C THR A 32 -19.75 4.14 11.38
N ILE A 33 -20.51 3.92 10.30
CA ILE A 33 -19.97 3.34 9.05
C ILE A 33 -18.97 4.27 8.38
N ILE A 34 -19.22 5.59 8.37
CA ILE A 34 -18.28 6.58 7.83
C ILE A 34 -16.97 6.57 8.62
N ASP A 35 -17.03 6.47 9.95
CA ASP A 35 -15.84 6.41 10.79
C ASP A 35 -15.01 5.16 10.54
N VAL A 36 -15.66 4.00 10.42
CA VAL A 36 -15.00 2.72 10.09
C VAL A 36 -14.39 2.77 8.68
N LEU A 37 -15.11 3.35 7.71
CA LEU A 37 -14.61 3.56 6.36
C LEU A 37 -13.35 4.42 6.34
N ALA A 38 -13.37 5.55 7.04
CA ALA A 38 -12.25 6.46 7.12
C ALA A 38 -11.03 5.73 7.72
N ALA A 39 -11.20 5.01 8.83
CA ALA A 39 -10.12 4.24 9.45
C ALA A 39 -9.53 3.17 8.53
N SER A 40 -10.37 2.45 7.77
CA SER A 40 -9.92 1.39 6.87
C SER A 40 -9.27 1.90 5.57
N ASP A 41 -9.67 3.05 5.04
CA ASP A 41 -9.09 3.61 3.82
C ASP A 41 -7.61 4.01 4.04
N TYR A 42 -7.29 4.54 5.23
CA TYR A 42 -5.91 4.80 5.65
C TYR A 42 -5.06 3.51 5.69
N GLN A 43 -5.61 2.39 6.15
CA GLN A 43 -4.89 1.12 6.23
C GLN A 43 -4.65 0.50 4.84
N ALA A 44 -5.62 0.57 3.93
CA ALA A 44 -5.46 0.11 2.55
C ALA A 44 -4.39 0.89 1.78
N HIS A 45 -4.22 2.18 2.10
CA HIS A 45 -3.12 3.00 1.57
C HIS A 45 -1.77 2.68 2.19
N HIS A 46 -1.73 2.27 3.47
CA HIS A 46 -0.49 1.91 4.14
C HIS A 46 0.05 0.54 3.69
N ASP A 47 -0.84 -0.43 3.45
CA ASP A 47 -0.47 -1.76 2.93
C ASP A 47 -0.08 -1.71 1.44
N ARG A 48 -0.56 -0.69 0.70
CA ARG A 48 -0.13 -0.37 -0.67
C ARG A 48 1.08 0.55 -0.75
N SER A 49 1.68 0.96 0.37
CA SER A 49 2.82 1.89 0.39
C SER A 49 4.13 1.30 -0.13
N GLN A 50 4.12 0.08 -0.65
CA GLN A 50 5.17 -0.42 -1.52
C GLN A 50 4.57 -0.74 -2.89
N PRO A 51 4.43 0.23 -3.81
CA PRO A 51 4.46 -0.13 -5.20
C PRO A 51 5.85 -0.71 -5.43
N THR A 52 5.98 -2.04 -5.41
CA THR A 52 7.13 -2.71 -5.99
C THR A 52 7.28 -2.10 -7.38
N LYS A 53 8.36 -1.35 -7.56
CA LYS A 53 8.61 -0.56 -8.76
C LYS A 53 8.73 -1.54 -9.92
N ARG A 54 7.60 -1.87 -10.55
CA ARG A 54 7.52 -2.61 -11.81
C ARG A 54 8.36 -1.85 -12.82
N GLY A 55 9.61 -2.28 -13.00
CA GLY A 55 10.55 -1.68 -13.95
C GLY A 55 11.99 -1.63 -13.46
N ILE A 56 12.24 -1.72 -12.15
CA ILE A 56 13.60 -1.94 -11.65
C ILE A 56 13.68 -3.41 -11.32
N LEU A 57 14.32 -4.16 -12.22
CA LEU A 57 14.89 -5.45 -11.89
C LEU A 57 15.61 -5.28 -10.55
N GLU A 58 14.99 -5.70 -9.45
CA GLU A 58 15.67 -5.93 -8.18
C GLU A 58 16.68 -7.02 -8.51
N LEU A 59 17.82 -6.59 -9.06
CA LEU A 59 19.02 -7.39 -9.16
C LEU A 59 19.26 -7.82 -7.73
N ASP A 60 18.89 -9.08 -7.47
CA ASP A 60 18.94 -9.77 -6.18
C ASP A 60 19.87 -9.03 -5.24
N THR A 61 19.29 -8.35 -4.24
CA THR A 61 19.99 -7.38 -3.40
C THR A 61 21.33 -7.93 -2.88
N GLN A 62 21.41 -9.25 -2.69
CA GLN A 62 22.64 -9.96 -2.34
C GLN A 62 23.73 -9.86 -3.42
N ASN A 63 23.40 -10.06 -4.69
CA ASN A 63 24.32 -9.90 -5.81
C ASN A 63 24.78 -8.44 -5.98
N ALA A 64 23.89 -7.46 -5.78
CA ALA A 64 24.24 -6.05 -5.84
C ALA A 64 25.22 -5.65 -4.71
N ILE A 65 24.98 -6.15 -3.49
CA ILE A 65 25.89 -5.96 -2.35
C ILE A 65 27.23 -6.66 -2.60
N LEU A 66 27.22 -7.89 -3.12
CA LEU A 66 28.43 -8.65 -3.42
C LEU A 66 29.30 -7.96 -4.49
N ALA A 67 28.67 -7.42 -5.54
CA ALA A 67 29.37 -6.68 -6.59
C ALA A 67 30.02 -5.39 -6.05
N GLN A 68 29.30 -4.64 -5.20
CA GLN A 68 29.86 -3.45 -4.55
C GLN A 68 31.04 -3.79 -3.64
N ASN A 69 30.93 -4.87 -2.84
CA ASN A 69 32.04 -5.32 -2.00
C ASN A 69 33.28 -5.71 -2.80
N LYS A 70 33.09 -6.43 -3.93
CA LYS A 70 34.21 -6.78 -4.83
C LYS A 70 34.90 -5.55 -5.40
N LEU A 71 34.12 -4.57 -5.87
CA LEU A 71 34.65 -3.32 -6.40
C LEU A 71 35.44 -2.55 -5.34
N LEU A 72 34.89 -2.45 -4.12
CA LEU A 72 35.55 -1.77 -3.01
C LEU A 72 36.87 -2.45 -2.62
N SER A 73 36.89 -3.79 -2.56
CA SER A 73 38.13 -4.54 -2.32
C SER A 73 39.17 -4.29 -3.40
N GLN A 74 38.75 -4.19 -4.66
CA GLN A 74 39.65 -3.93 -5.78
C GLN A 74 40.28 -2.52 -5.69
N GLN A 75 39.48 -1.51 -5.35
CA GLN A 75 39.98 -0.14 -5.11
C GLN A 75 40.99 -0.07 -3.96
N MET A 76 40.75 -0.84 -2.89
CA MET A 76 41.66 -0.89 -1.74
C MET A 76 43.00 -1.56 -2.08
N GLU A 77 42.99 -2.59 -2.92
CA GLU A 77 44.21 -3.23 -3.42
C GLU A 77 44.97 -2.31 -4.40
N GLU A 78 44.26 -1.57 -5.25
CA GLU A 78 44.87 -0.57 -6.14
C GLU A 78 45.50 0.59 -5.38
N LEU A 79 44.90 1.04 -4.26
CA LEU A 79 45.45 2.10 -3.42
C LEU A 79 46.66 1.64 -2.59
N LYS A 80 46.79 0.34 -2.34
CA LYS A 80 47.94 -0.26 -1.63
C LYS A 80 49.13 -0.55 -2.53
N LYS A 81 48.99 -0.31 -3.83
CA LYS A 81 50.03 -0.48 -4.85
C LYS A 81 50.82 0.80 -5.05
#